data_AF-A0A378J4M6-F1
#
_entry.id   AF-A0A378J4M6-F1
#
_cell.length_a   1.000
_cell.length_b   1.000
_cell.length_c   1.000
_cell.angle_alpha   90.00
_cell.angle_beta   90.00
_cell.angle_gamma   90.00
#
_symmetry.space_group_name_H-M   'P 1'
#
loop_
_entity.id
_entity.type
_entity.pdbx_description
1 polymer ?
#
loop_
_entity_poly.entity_id
_entity_poly.type
_entity_poly.pdbx_seq_one_letter_code
_entity_poly.pdbx_strand_id
1 'polypeptide(L)'
;MRKKLLLLFAVTTTCFSLPTSNLLLTNDLINRNNVIEGIMTLVSNKYVPRATIKSFNETNIEEMLRKKAPNLNTMVINKVLATLTCAKEYNVAHNNILTIIDYSLPSSEKRLWVFDLNSEELLFYTYVSHGIKSGTLLSNYFSNKYDSKASSIGVYTTDQAYYGREGLSLRLDGLDRGFNDNASNRSIVMHGGWYMDENFIKKYGRAGRSWGCPALPLHLTTPIINTIKDNSLFVIYYPSDDWFLKSKFLNCHHFSPLQSSYKLEAEEKPPTEQREAVLFAGLSKHNEAIVVMAADHYERIFHTKAPLERMLRRQIENMEYIALSNTEFKNLVSSNDKDSLSFIYFVVPEVKMQRGYYVTEMKIVPLGRIKEVRPHIDSTNITDPIKNYTVDFEEKSSVNLRTTDQFIRWLGL
;
A
#
# COMPACT_ATOMS: atom_id res chain seq x y z
N MET A 1 -15.21 -41.44 51.86
CA MET A 1 -16.41 -40.95 52.59
C MET A 1 -16.70 -39.52 52.17
N ARG A 2 -17.92 -39.27 51.64
CA ARG A 2 -18.69 -37.99 51.54
C ARG A 2 -18.02 -36.77 50.87
N LYS A 3 -18.66 -35.96 50.03
CA LYS A 3 -19.96 -35.93 49.31
C LYS A 3 -19.77 -34.83 48.23
N LYS A 4 -20.32 -35.06 47.03
CA LYS A 4 -20.41 -34.07 45.93
C LYS A 4 -21.28 -32.88 46.35
N LEU A 5 -20.96 -31.68 45.86
CA LEU A 5 -21.93 -30.60 45.69
C LEU A 5 -21.74 -29.97 44.30
N LEU A 6 -22.67 -30.31 43.40
CA LEU A 6 -22.91 -29.61 42.13
C LEU A 6 -23.65 -28.30 42.44
N LEU A 7 -23.26 -27.21 41.80
CA LEU A 7 -24.14 -26.06 41.60
C LEU A 7 -24.66 -26.10 40.15
N LEU A 8 -25.98 -26.31 40.02
CA LEU A 8 -26.72 -26.06 38.78
C LEU A 8 -26.93 -24.56 38.61
N PHE A 9 -26.59 -24.01 37.45
CA PHE A 9 -27.28 -22.85 36.89
C PHE A 9 -27.96 -23.30 35.59
N ALA A 10 -29.27 -23.49 35.67
CA ALA A 10 -30.16 -23.45 34.51
C ALA A 10 -30.71 -22.02 34.43
N VAL A 11 -30.90 -21.51 33.21
CA VAL A 11 -32.11 -20.79 32.74
C VAL A 11 -31.91 -20.44 31.25
N THR A 12 -32.64 -21.25 30.46
CA THR A 12 -33.40 -20.94 29.23
C THR A 12 -32.75 -20.21 28.05
N THR A 13 -32.51 -21.03 27.02
CA THR A 13 -32.47 -20.70 25.59
C THR A 13 -33.81 -20.14 25.09
N THR A 14 -33.81 -18.93 24.52
CA THR A 14 -34.87 -18.47 23.61
C THR A 14 -34.36 -18.57 22.17
N CYS A 15 -34.86 -19.59 21.47
CA CYS A 15 -34.66 -19.80 20.04
C CYS A 15 -35.55 -18.79 19.27
N PHE A 16 -34.95 -17.93 18.45
CA PHE A 16 -35.67 -17.23 17.38
C PHE A 16 -35.15 -17.76 16.04
N SER A 17 -35.87 -18.73 15.50
CA SER A 17 -35.79 -19.15 14.09
C SER A 17 -36.65 -18.22 13.25
N LEU A 18 -36.05 -17.55 12.26
CA LEU A 18 -36.78 -16.85 11.20
C LEU A 18 -37.28 -17.87 10.16
N PRO A 19 -38.53 -17.75 9.68
CA PRO A 19 -39.14 -18.76 8.84
C PRO A 19 -38.75 -18.59 7.36
N THR A 20 -38.64 -19.73 6.69
CA THR A 20 -38.58 -19.89 5.24
C THR A 20 -39.96 -19.64 4.61
N SER A 21 -40.04 -18.69 3.69
CA SER A 21 -41.26 -18.43 2.92
C SER A 21 -41.29 -19.30 1.66
N ASN A 22 -41.93 -20.47 1.76
CA ASN A 22 -42.52 -21.15 0.60
C ASN A 22 -43.76 -20.36 0.18
N LEU A 23 -43.73 -19.73 -0.99
CA LEU A 23 -44.92 -19.17 -1.62
C LEU A 23 -45.56 -20.25 -2.51
N LEU A 24 -46.59 -20.92 -1.96
CA LEU A 24 -47.55 -21.70 -2.73
C LEU A 24 -48.48 -20.74 -3.47
N LEU A 25 -48.75 -21.06 -4.74
CA LEU A 25 -49.76 -20.43 -5.57
C LEU A 25 -51.15 -20.55 -4.92
N THR A 26 -51.83 -19.42 -4.76
CA THR A 26 -53.29 -19.36 -4.79
C THR A 26 -53.71 -18.23 -5.72
N ASN A 27 -54.44 -18.61 -6.77
CA ASN A 27 -55.17 -17.68 -7.63
C ASN A 27 -56.26 -17.00 -6.81
N ASP A 28 -56.26 -15.67 -6.76
CA ASP A 28 -57.51 -14.91 -6.71
C ASP A 28 -57.37 -13.63 -7.54
N LEU A 29 -58.20 -13.57 -8.57
CA LEU A 29 -58.44 -12.41 -9.42
C LEU A 29 -59.23 -11.38 -8.61
N ILE A 30 -58.74 -10.14 -8.47
CA ILE A 30 -59.57 -8.91 -8.37
C ILE A 30 -58.70 -7.65 -8.64
N ASN A 31 -59.11 -6.91 -9.68
CA ASN A 31 -58.87 -5.49 -10.00
C ASN A 31 -57.46 -4.88 -9.89
N ARG A 32 -56.70 -5.00 -10.98
CA ARG A 32 -55.70 -4.01 -11.41
C ARG A 32 -56.45 -2.76 -11.88
N ASN A 33 -56.29 -1.62 -11.20
CA ASN A 33 -56.22 -0.29 -11.83
C ASN A 33 -55.95 0.89 -10.86
N ASN A 34 -56.00 0.74 -9.53
CA ASN A 34 -55.90 1.90 -8.62
C ASN A 34 -54.72 1.90 -7.62
N VAL A 35 -53.67 1.09 -7.84
CA VAL A 35 -52.50 1.05 -6.92
C VAL A 35 -51.27 1.77 -7.50
N ILE A 36 -51.24 2.07 -8.81
CA ILE A 36 -50.07 2.67 -9.46
C ILE A 36 -49.98 4.20 -9.24
N GLU A 37 -51.10 4.90 -9.02
CA GLU A 37 -51.08 6.34 -8.73
C GLU A 37 -50.65 6.68 -7.28
N GLY A 38 -50.88 5.77 -6.33
CA GLY A 38 -50.54 5.99 -4.92
C GLY A 38 -49.08 5.72 -4.54
N ILE A 39 -48.33 5.00 -5.38
CA ILE A 39 -46.92 4.65 -5.12
C ILE A 39 -45.95 5.60 -5.85
N MET A 40 -46.38 6.25 -6.93
CA MET A 40 -45.56 7.22 -7.70
C MET A 40 -45.39 8.58 -7.03
N THR A 41 -46.12 8.86 -5.94
CA THR A 41 -46.08 10.16 -5.24
C THR A 41 -45.22 10.17 -3.96
N LEU A 42 -44.69 9.02 -3.53
CA LEU A 42 -43.89 8.91 -2.29
C LEU A 42 -42.38 8.70 -2.52
N VAL A 43 -41.89 8.70 -3.77
CA VAL A 43 -40.45 8.54 -4.09
C VAL A 43 -39.81 9.81 -4.69
N SER A 44 -40.56 10.91 -4.82
CA SER A 44 -40.05 12.17 -5.38
C SER A 44 -39.82 13.24 -4.31
N ASN A 45 -38.64 13.24 -3.68
CA ASN A 45 -37.77 14.43 -3.56
C ASN A 45 -36.63 14.21 -2.55
N LYS A 46 -35.50 13.75 -3.04
CA LYS A 46 -34.21 14.43 -2.80
C LYS A 46 -33.49 14.50 -4.14
N TYR A 47 -33.91 15.46 -4.95
CA TYR A 47 -33.21 15.84 -6.17
C TYR A 47 -31.85 16.44 -5.76
N VAL A 48 -30.82 15.61 -5.72
CA VAL A 48 -29.43 16.07 -5.77
C VAL A 48 -29.21 16.54 -7.21
N PRO A 49 -28.79 17.79 -7.46
CA PRO A 49 -28.52 18.21 -8.82
C PRO A 49 -27.45 17.30 -9.43
N ARG A 50 -27.84 16.50 -10.41
CA ARG A 50 -26.87 15.82 -11.29
C ARG A 50 -26.17 16.96 -12.03
N ALA A 51 -24.94 17.27 -11.63
CA ALA A 51 -24.11 18.21 -12.35
C ALA A 51 -24.09 17.77 -13.82
N THR A 52 -24.63 18.61 -14.69
CA THR A 52 -24.64 18.39 -16.13
C THR A 52 -23.18 18.44 -16.57
N ILE A 53 -22.58 17.27 -16.77
CA ILE A 53 -21.22 17.17 -17.31
C ILE A 53 -21.26 17.83 -18.68
N LYS A 54 -20.59 18.98 -18.79
CA LYS A 54 -20.38 19.64 -20.08
C LYS A 54 -19.70 18.60 -20.96
N SER A 55 -20.32 18.25 -22.08
CA SER A 55 -19.74 17.33 -23.07
C SER A 55 -18.36 17.85 -23.47
N PHE A 56 -17.30 17.23 -22.96
CA PHE A 56 -15.94 17.61 -23.29
C PHE A 56 -15.65 17.23 -24.75
N ASN A 57 -15.06 18.15 -25.50
CA ASN A 57 -14.51 17.86 -26.83
C ASN A 57 -13.10 17.27 -26.65
N GLU A 58 -12.82 16.11 -27.21
CA GLU A 58 -11.55 15.38 -27.02
C GLU A 58 -10.34 16.20 -27.48
N THR A 59 -10.48 16.93 -28.59
CA THR A 59 -9.42 17.83 -29.09
C THR A 59 -9.05 18.92 -28.08
N ASN A 60 -10.01 19.41 -27.30
CA ASN A 60 -9.76 20.45 -26.28
C ASN A 60 -9.01 19.85 -25.07
N ILE A 61 -9.32 18.61 -24.68
CA ILE A 61 -8.62 17.94 -23.57
C ILE A 61 -7.16 17.67 -23.96
N GLU A 62 -6.89 17.21 -25.17
CA GLU A 62 -5.53 16.96 -25.63
C GLU A 62 -4.66 18.22 -25.54
N GLU A 63 -5.14 19.33 -26.12
CA GLU A 63 -4.44 20.61 -26.09
C GLU A 63 -4.20 21.08 -24.65
N MET A 64 -5.22 20.97 -23.79
CA MET A 64 -5.11 21.30 -22.37
C MET A 64 -4.03 20.49 -21.67
N LEU A 65 -4.02 19.16 -21.83
CA LEU A 65 -3.03 18.28 -21.21
C LEU A 65 -1.61 18.63 -21.68
N ARG A 66 -1.40 18.82 -22.98
CA ARG A 66 -0.10 19.21 -23.55
C ARG A 66 0.38 20.55 -23.03
N LYS A 67 -0.51 21.53 -22.94
CA LYS A 67 -0.21 22.89 -22.49
C LYS A 67 0.10 22.95 -20.98
N LYS A 68 -0.69 22.26 -20.17
CA LYS A 68 -0.60 22.33 -18.70
C LYS A 68 0.44 21.37 -18.13
N ALA A 69 0.74 20.27 -18.83
CA ALA A 69 1.78 19.31 -18.45
C ALA A 69 2.71 19.00 -19.62
N PRO A 70 3.61 19.93 -19.99
CA PRO A 70 4.53 19.74 -21.14
C PRO A 70 5.47 18.53 -21.00
N ASN A 71 5.69 18.06 -19.76
CA ASN A 71 6.51 16.88 -19.47
C ASN A 71 5.72 15.55 -19.50
N LEU A 72 4.40 15.59 -19.70
CA LEU A 72 3.58 14.38 -19.81
C LEU A 72 3.77 13.78 -21.20
N ASN A 73 4.19 12.52 -21.25
CA ASN A 73 4.52 11.85 -22.50
C ASN A 73 3.31 11.75 -23.43
N THR A 74 3.49 12.04 -24.72
CA THR A 74 2.43 11.95 -25.74
C THR A 74 1.74 10.59 -25.78
N MET A 75 2.46 9.48 -25.57
CA MET A 75 1.86 8.15 -25.50
C MET A 75 0.90 8.01 -24.31
N VAL A 76 1.23 8.60 -23.16
CA VAL A 76 0.36 8.65 -21.98
C VAL A 76 -0.89 9.45 -22.31
N ILE A 77 -0.73 10.64 -22.90
CA ILE A 77 -1.86 11.50 -23.33
C ILE A 77 -2.80 10.72 -24.25
N ASN A 78 -2.27 10.03 -25.26
CA ASN A 78 -3.08 9.26 -26.20
C ASN A 78 -3.88 8.14 -25.50
N LYS A 79 -3.28 7.43 -24.52
CA LYS A 79 -3.99 6.39 -23.76
C LYS A 79 -5.03 6.97 -22.79
N VAL A 80 -4.75 8.14 -22.23
CA VAL A 80 -5.72 8.87 -21.39
C VAL A 80 -6.92 9.33 -22.21
N LEU A 81 -6.70 9.88 -23.41
CA LEU A 81 -7.79 10.28 -24.30
C LEU A 81 -8.66 9.07 -24.68
N ALA A 82 -8.04 7.96 -25.10
CA ALA A 82 -8.77 6.72 -25.37
C ALA A 82 -9.57 6.23 -24.14
N THR A 83 -8.98 6.32 -22.94
CA THR A 83 -9.66 5.99 -21.69
C THR A 83 -10.90 6.87 -21.45
N LEU A 84 -10.81 8.17 -21.69
CA LEU A 84 -11.94 9.10 -21.53
C LEU A 84 -13.05 8.81 -22.56
N THR A 85 -12.69 8.57 -23.82
CA THR A 85 -13.62 8.16 -24.88
C THR A 85 -14.36 6.88 -24.48
N CYS A 86 -13.63 5.86 -24.05
CA CYS A 86 -14.24 4.59 -23.68
C CYS A 86 -15.03 4.66 -22.36
N ALA A 87 -14.59 5.46 -21.39
CA ALA A 87 -15.36 5.71 -20.17
C ALA A 87 -16.72 6.35 -20.50
N LYS A 88 -16.76 7.28 -21.46
CA LYS A 88 -17.99 7.88 -21.98
C LYS A 88 -18.87 6.85 -22.69
N GLU A 89 -18.31 6.04 -23.58
CA GLU A 89 -19.04 4.98 -24.30
C GLU A 89 -19.71 3.99 -23.32
N TYR A 90 -19.00 3.58 -22.27
CA TYR A 90 -19.55 2.68 -21.26
C TYR A 90 -20.37 3.36 -20.16
N ASN A 91 -20.62 4.67 -20.27
CA ASN A 91 -21.34 5.45 -19.26
C ASN A 91 -20.77 5.28 -17.84
N VAL A 92 -19.45 5.23 -17.70
CA VAL A 92 -18.79 5.20 -16.39
C VAL A 92 -19.11 6.50 -15.68
N ALA A 93 -19.78 6.43 -14.54
CA ALA A 93 -20.02 7.61 -13.72
C ALA A 93 -18.68 8.07 -13.14
N HIS A 94 -18.32 9.34 -13.36
CA HIS A 94 -17.20 9.99 -12.70
C HIS A 94 -17.40 11.51 -12.68
N ASN A 95 -16.68 12.21 -11.80
CA ASN A 95 -16.61 13.66 -11.76
C ASN A 95 -15.59 14.21 -12.78
N ASN A 96 -15.36 15.52 -12.81
CA ASN A 96 -14.45 16.20 -13.74
C ASN A 96 -12.97 16.12 -13.36
N ILE A 97 -12.62 15.45 -12.26
CA ILE A 97 -11.24 15.31 -11.80
C ILE A 97 -10.62 14.07 -12.46
N LEU A 98 -9.42 14.24 -13.00
CA LEU A 98 -8.64 13.20 -13.63
C LEU A 98 -7.27 13.09 -12.96
N THR A 99 -6.96 11.92 -12.41
CA THR A 99 -5.62 11.59 -11.91
C THR A 99 -4.88 10.70 -12.90
N ILE A 100 -3.63 11.03 -13.18
CA ILE A 100 -2.74 10.25 -14.06
C ILE A 100 -1.47 9.92 -13.29
N ILE A 101 -1.07 8.65 -13.31
CA ILE A 101 0.25 8.20 -12.90
C ILE A 101 0.97 7.62 -14.12
N ASP A 102 2.19 8.07 -14.37
CA ASP A 102 3.09 7.46 -15.36
C ASP A 102 4.16 6.63 -14.64
N TYR A 103 3.96 5.31 -14.59
CA TYR A 103 4.93 4.40 -13.99
C TYR A 103 6.10 4.03 -14.93
N SER A 104 6.14 4.53 -16.16
CA SER A 104 7.34 4.41 -17.02
C SER A 104 8.47 5.31 -16.54
N LEU A 105 8.15 6.37 -15.78
CA LEU A 105 9.13 7.26 -15.15
C LEU A 105 9.70 6.67 -13.84
N PRO A 106 10.98 6.95 -13.53
CA PRO A 106 11.58 6.50 -12.28
C PRO A 106 10.89 7.13 -11.07
N SER A 107 10.87 6.40 -9.96
CA SER A 107 10.28 6.86 -8.69
C SER A 107 10.99 8.07 -8.06
N SER A 108 12.17 8.43 -8.56
CA SER A 108 12.90 9.66 -8.23
C SER A 108 12.36 10.91 -8.93
N GLU A 109 11.38 10.77 -9.82
CA GLU A 109 10.78 11.86 -10.59
C GLU A 109 9.31 12.08 -10.22
N LYS A 110 8.84 13.31 -10.42
CA LYS A 110 7.40 13.62 -10.31
C LYS A 110 6.69 12.96 -11.48
N ARG A 111 5.74 12.08 -11.16
CA ARG A 111 5.08 11.19 -12.13
C ARG A 111 3.60 10.96 -11.82
N LEU A 112 3.02 11.85 -11.01
CA LEU A 112 1.59 11.95 -10.76
C LEU A 112 1.10 13.34 -11.15
N TRP A 113 0.00 13.39 -11.89
CA TRP A 113 -0.71 14.60 -12.27
C TRP A 113 -2.18 14.49 -11.85
N VAL A 114 -2.76 15.60 -11.40
CA VAL A 114 -4.20 15.72 -11.14
C VAL A 114 -4.71 16.94 -11.89
N PHE A 115 -5.73 16.75 -12.71
CA PHE A 115 -6.35 17.80 -13.51
C PHE A 115 -7.80 18.00 -13.13
N ASP A 116 -8.26 19.24 -13.22
CA ASP A 116 -9.68 19.56 -13.35
C ASP A 116 -9.98 19.78 -14.84
N LEU A 117 -10.76 18.86 -15.42
CA LEU A 117 -11.11 18.91 -16.84
C LEU A 117 -12.13 20.01 -17.18
N ASN A 118 -12.88 20.50 -16.20
CA ASN A 118 -13.88 21.55 -16.39
C ASN A 118 -13.27 22.96 -16.31
N SER A 119 -12.34 23.19 -15.39
CA SER A 119 -11.58 24.45 -15.33
C SER A 119 -10.35 24.47 -16.23
N GLU A 120 -9.97 23.33 -16.83
CA GLU A 120 -8.78 23.17 -17.67
C GLU A 120 -7.48 23.49 -16.92
N GLU A 121 -7.38 23.01 -15.68
CA GLU A 121 -6.25 23.29 -14.79
C GLU A 121 -5.51 22.04 -14.33
N LEU A 122 -4.18 22.15 -14.23
CA LEU A 122 -3.34 21.21 -13.51
C LEU A 122 -3.34 21.60 -12.04
N LEU A 123 -3.94 20.77 -11.19
CA LEU A 123 -4.06 21.00 -9.76
C LEU A 123 -2.83 20.52 -8.99
N PHE A 124 -2.27 19.36 -9.38
CA PHE A 124 -1.13 18.76 -8.70
C PHE A 124 -0.15 18.11 -9.68
N TYR A 125 1.14 18.28 -9.44
CA TYR A 125 2.23 17.55 -10.13
C TYR A 125 3.30 17.15 -9.10
N THR A 126 3.39 15.85 -8.77
CA THR A 126 4.18 15.38 -7.62
C THR A 126 4.70 13.93 -7.74
N TYR A 127 5.44 13.49 -6.73
CA TYR A 127 5.96 12.13 -6.58
C TYR A 127 4.86 11.14 -6.19
N VAL A 128 5.01 9.87 -6.59
CA VAL A 128 4.13 8.79 -6.14
C VAL A 128 4.88 7.45 -6.09
N SER A 129 4.67 6.67 -5.01
CA SER A 129 5.32 5.37 -4.83
C SER A 129 4.75 4.31 -5.78
N HIS A 130 5.43 3.16 -5.81
CA HIS A 130 4.93 1.90 -6.37
C HIS A 130 5.15 0.77 -5.35
N GLY A 131 4.63 -0.43 -5.64
CA GLY A 131 4.79 -1.60 -4.80
C GLY A 131 6.21 -2.18 -4.80
N ILE A 132 6.64 -2.75 -3.68
CA ILE A 132 7.99 -3.31 -3.50
C ILE A 132 8.35 -4.42 -4.51
N LYS A 133 7.35 -5.14 -5.04
CA LYS A 133 7.56 -6.14 -6.10
C LYS A 133 7.45 -5.60 -7.51
N SER A 134 7.18 -4.30 -7.70
CA SER A 134 7.16 -3.67 -9.01
C SER A 134 8.52 -3.18 -9.49
N GLY A 135 9.55 -3.23 -8.65
CA GLY A 135 10.90 -2.76 -8.97
C GLY A 135 11.50 -1.93 -7.83
N THR A 136 12.64 -1.29 -8.10
CA THR A 136 13.37 -0.48 -7.10
C THR A 136 13.31 1.01 -7.45
N LEU A 137 14.01 1.41 -8.51
CA LEU A 137 13.94 2.79 -9.04
C LEU A 137 12.82 2.90 -10.08
N LEU A 138 12.88 2.03 -11.09
CA LEU A 138 11.89 1.88 -12.15
C LEU A 138 10.82 0.86 -11.75
N SER A 139 9.60 1.06 -12.23
CA SER A 139 8.48 0.14 -12.03
C SER A 139 8.31 -0.73 -13.27
N ASN A 140 8.86 -1.94 -13.28
CA ASN A 140 8.93 -2.83 -14.46
C ASN A 140 8.09 -4.11 -14.32
N TYR A 141 7.40 -4.30 -13.21
CA TYR A 141 6.51 -5.44 -12.99
C TYR A 141 5.19 -5.00 -12.37
N PHE A 142 4.07 -5.53 -12.86
CA PHE A 142 2.73 -5.20 -12.36
C PHE A 142 1.92 -6.47 -12.17
N SER A 143 1.05 -6.47 -11.16
CA SER A 143 0.24 -7.65 -10.88
C SER A 143 -1.08 -7.28 -10.24
N ASN A 144 -2.13 -7.96 -10.72
CA ASN A 144 -3.47 -7.91 -10.16
C ASN A 144 -3.73 -9.03 -9.13
N LYS A 145 -2.71 -9.83 -8.78
CA LYS A 145 -2.87 -10.97 -7.86
C LYS A 145 -2.91 -10.53 -6.41
N TYR A 146 -3.69 -11.25 -5.60
CA TYR A 146 -3.69 -11.09 -4.16
C TYR A 146 -2.30 -11.36 -3.58
N ASP A 147 -1.89 -10.55 -2.60
CA ASP A 147 -0.56 -10.60 -1.94
C ASP A 147 0.67 -10.51 -2.87
N SER A 148 0.51 -10.02 -4.11
CA SER A 148 1.64 -9.84 -5.05
C SER A 148 2.66 -8.79 -4.59
N LYS A 149 2.24 -7.85 -3.73
CA LYS A 149 3.00 -6.67 -3.27
C LYS A 149 3.52 -5.78 -4.42
N ALA A 150 2.97 -5.95 -5.62
CA ALA A 150 3.24 -5.15 -6.80
C ALA A 150 2.08 -4.17 -7.04
N SER A 151 2.34 -3.05 -7.71
CA SER A 151 1.27 -2.18 -8.20
C SER A 151 0.55 -2.82 -9.40
N SER A 152 -0.61 -2.28 -9.77
CA SER A 152 -1.37 -2.67 -10.96
C SER A 152 -1.64 -1.45 -11.83
N ILE A 153 -1.60 -1.62 -13.15
CA ILE A 153 -1.89 -0.59 -14.15
C ILE A 153 -3.37 -0.60 -14.55
N GLY A 154 -3.79 0.38 -15.34
CA GLY A 154 -5.15 0.46 -15.87
C GLY A 154 -5.97 1.57 -15.23
N VAL A 155 -7.29 1.48 -15.44
CA VAL A 155 -8.27 2.52 -15.09
C VAL A 155 -8.95 2.17 -13.76
N TYR A 156 -9.03 3.16 -12.87
CA TYR A 156 -9.68 3.07 -11.58
C TYR A 156 -10.71 4.19 -11.41
N THR A 157 -11.62 4.00 -10.48
CA THR A 157 -12.39 5.09 -9.87
C THR A 157 -12.04 5.22 -8.40
N THR A 158 -12.20 6.42 -7.86
CA THR A 158 -11.97 6.69 -6.44
C THR A 158 -13.28 6.61 -5.65
N ASP A 159 -13.23 6.08 -4.43
CA ASP A 159 -14.38 5.99 -3.54
C ASP A 159 -14.23 7.01 -2.38
N GLN A 160 -14.85 6.74 -1.24
CA GLN A 160 -14.73 7.53 -0.03
C GLN A 160 -13.33 7.40 0.61
N ALA A 161 -12.87 8.52 1.14
CA ALA A 161 -11.69 8.53 2.00
C ALA A 161 -12.05 7.99 3.40
N TYR A 162 -11.10 7.32 4.04
CA TYR A 162 -11.22 6.81 5.40
C TYR A 162 -9.90 6.97 6.15
N TYR A 163 -9.95 6.85 7.47
CA TYR A 163 -8.75 6.81 8.31
C TYR A 163 -8.41 5.37 8.67
N GLY A 164 -7.23 4.92 8.27
CA GLY A 164 -6.72 3.57 8.52
C GLY A 164 -5.31 3.58 9.10
N ARG A 165 -4.63 2.43 9.02
CA ARG A 165 -3.28 2.23 9.58
C ARG A 165 -2.22 3.17 9.00
N GLU A 166 -2.43 3.64 7.77
CA GLU A 166 -1.54 4.61 7.09
C GLU A 166 -2.08 6.05 7.18
N GLY A 167 -3.04 6.32 8.08
CA GLY A 167 -3.71 7.61 8.21
C GLY A 167 -4.84 7.80 7.19
N LEU A 168 -5.02 9.04 6.71
CA LEU A 168 -5.98 9.34 5.65
C LEU A 168 -5.63 8.53 4.39
N SER A 169 -6.59 7.71 3.96
CA SER A 169 -6.44 6.77 2.85
C SER A 169 -7.67 6.84 1.95
N LEU A 170 -7.47 6.70 0.66
CA LEU A 170 -8.52 6.73 -0.37
C LEU A 170 -8.60 5.38 -1.07
N ARG A 171 -9.78 4.75 -1.05
CA ARG A 171 -9.99 3.49 -1.75
C ARG A 171 -9.99 3.70 -3.27
N LEU A 172 -9.32 2.78 -3.97
CA LEU A 172 -9.28 2.72 -5.43
C LEU A 172 -10.04 1.48 -5.89
N ASP A 173 -11.05 1.66 -6.73
CA ASP A 173 -11.78 0.57 -7.35
C ASP A 173 -11.30 0.38 -8.80
N GLY A 174 -10.85 -0.83 -9.12
CA GLY A 174 -10.26 -1.15 -10.41
C GLY A 174 -11.33 -1.51 -11.43
N LEU A 175 -11.38 -0.78 -12.55
CA LEU A 175 -12.40 -0.97 -13.58
C LEU A 175 -11.93 -1.89 -14.71
N ASP A 176 -10.61 -2.08 -14.84
CA ASP A 176 -9.96 -2.72 -15.98
C ASP A 176 -9.70 -4.21 -15.70
N ARG A 177 -10.60 -5.05 -16.23
CA ARG A 177 -10.65 -6.49 -15.95
C ARG A 177 -9.35 -7.18 -16.35
N GLY A 178 -8.76 -7.93 -15.43
CA GLY A 178 -7.49 -8.63 -15.62
C GLY A 178 -6.27 -7.78 -15.22
N PHE A 179 -6.38 -6.45 -15.23
CA PHE A 179 -5.28 -5.53 -14.93
C PHE A 179 -5.33 -4.99 -13.51
N ASN A 180 -6.52 -4.58 -13.04
CA ASN A 180 -6.68 -3.99 -11.71
C ASN A 180 -8.01 -4.29 -11.01
N ASP A 181 -8.89 -5.09 -11.60
CA ASP A 181 -10.21 -5.44 -11.04
C ASP A 181 -10.18 -6.15 -9.68
N ASN A 182 -8.99 -6.58 -9.22
CA ASN A 182 -8.81 -7.16 -7.89
C ASN A 182 -8.31 -6.13 -6.84
N ALA A 183 -8.25 -4.84 -7.18
CA ALA A 183 -7.70 -3.79 -6.31
C ALA A 183 -8.37 -3.73 -4.93
N SER A 184 -9.69 -3.86 -4.87
CA SER A 184 -10.46 -3.84 -3.62
C SER A 184 -10.10 -5.03 -2.70
N ASN A 185 -10.09 -6.26 -3.24
CA ASN A 185 -9.68 -7.46 -2.48
C ASN A 185 -8.22 -7.40 -2.02
N ARG A 186 -7.38 -6.67 -2.76
CA ARG A 186 -5.98 -6.40 -2.43
C ARG A 186 -5.80 -5.25 -1.45
N SER A 187 -6.88 -4.60 -1.03
CA SER A 187 -6.88 -3.41 -0.17
C SER A 187 -6.00 -2.28 -0.72
N ILE A 188 -5.99 -2.11 -2.05
CA ILE A 188 -5.23 -1.04 -2.70
C ILE A 188 -5.90 0.30 -2.43
N VAL A 189 -5.13 1.22 -1.88
CA VAL A 189 -5.57 2.58 -1.52
C VAL A 189 -4.49 3.58 -1.90
N MET A 190 -4.85 4.84 -2.13
CA MET A 190 -3.90 5.94 -2.10
C MET A 190 -3.74 6.44 -0.65
N HIS A 191 -2.51 6.63 -0.19
CA HIS A 191 -2.22 7.09 1.17
C HIS A 191 -0.97 7.96 1.23
N GLY A 192 -0.63 8.52 2.39
CA GLY A 192 0.61 9.28 2.60
C GLY A 192 1.78 8.39 3.05
N GLY A 193 3.01 8.79 2.74
CA GLY A 193 4.22 8.13 3.24
C GLY A 193 5.38 9.11 3.38
N TRP A 194 6.05 9.11 4.54
CA TRP A 194 7.22 9.96 4.80
C TRP A 194 8.39 9.69 3.83
N TYR A 195 8.48 8.46 3.33
CA TYR A 195 9.46 8.02 2.34
C TYR A 195 9.18 8.56 0.91
N MET A 196 8.18 9.43 0.75
CA MET A 196 7.84 10.12 -0.49
C MET A 196 8.26 11.59 -0.49
N ASP A 197 8.80 12.10 0.63
CA ASP A 197 9.27 13.48 0.68
C ASP A 197 10.51 13.69 -0.20
N GLU A 198 10.59 14.88 -0.81
CA GLU A 198 11.64 15.19 -1.79
C GLU A 198 13.05 15.08 -1.19
N ASN A 199 13.22 15.44 0.09
CA ASN A 199 14.50 15.30 0.79
C ASN A 199 14.91 13.83 0.96
N PHE A 200 13.96 12.93 1.22
CA PHE A 200 14.22 11.50 1.28
C PHE A 200 14.69 10.99 -0.09
N ILE A 201 13.99 11.39 -1.16
CA ILE A 201 14.33 11.00 -2.53
C ILE A 201 15.72 11.51 -2.92
N LYS A 202 16.05 12.76 -2.60
CA LYS A 202 17.39 13.32 -2.83
C LYS A 202 18.48 12.58 -2.05
N LYS A 203 18.21 12.22 -0.80
CA LYS A 203 19.15 11.52 0.08
C LYS A 203 19.46 10.10 -0.40
N TYR A 204 18.45 9.38 -0.89
CA TYR A 204 18.55 7.94 -1.22
C TYR A 204 18.50 7.63 -2.72
N GLY A 205 18.33 8.62 -3.57
CA GLY A 205 18.27 8.48 -5.04
C GLY A 205 16.97 7.87 -5.57
N ARG A 206 15.99 7.57 -4.71
CA ARG A 206 14.66 7.06 -5.08
C ARG A 206 13.64 7.28 -3.96
N ALA A 207 12.37 7.21 -4.30
CA ALA A 207 11.31 7.14 -3.30
C ALA A 207 11.23 5.75 -2.65
N GLY A 208 10.64 5.69 -1.45
CA GLY A 208 10.29 4.40 -0.83
C GLY A 208 9.11 3.71 -1.53
N ARG A 209 8.91 2.43 -1.18
CA ARG A 209 7.97 1.52 -1.84
C ARG A 209 6.93 0.99 -0.86
N SER A 210 5.67 1.02 -1.29
CA SER A 210 4.54 0.44 -0.57
C SER A 210 4.45 -1.07 -0.84
N TRP A 211 3.32 -1.69 -0.49
CA TRP A 211 2.99 -3.06 -0.90
C TRP A 211 2.01 -3.11 -2.07
N GLY A 212 2.01 -2.08 -2.93
CA GLY A 212 1.20 -2.00 -4.15
C GLY A 212 0.44 -0.67 -4.26
N CYS A 213 0.11 -0.08 -3.12
CA CYS A 213 -0.56 1.21 -3.00
C CYS A 213 0.24 2.39 -3.59
N PRO A 214 -0.36 3.33 -4.33
CA PRO A 214 0.27 4.61 -4.62
C PRO A 214 0.36 5.47 -3.34
N ALA A 215 1.56 5.76 -2.85
CA ALA A 215 1.77 6.64 -1.71
C ALA A 215 2.25 8.02 -2.14
N LEU A 216 1.74 9.07 -1.49
CA LEU A 216 2.01 10.48 -1.74
C LEU A 216 2.95 11.08 -0.68
N PRO A 217 3.62 12.22 -0.97
CA PRO A 217 4.23 13.05 0.05
C PRO A 217 3.20 13.43 1.13
N LEU A 218 3.60 13.38 2.41
CA LEU A 218 2.68 13.58 3.53
C LEU A 218 1.96 14.92 3.46
N HIS A 219 2.69 15.99 3.13
CA HIS A 219 2.15 17.35 3.06
C HIS A 219 1.12 17.55 1.93
N LEU A 220 1.11 16.69 0.90
CA LEU A 220 0.14 16.73 -0.21
C LEU A 220 -0.98 15.69 -0.07
N THR A 221 -0.89 14.78 0.90
CA THR A 221 -1.84 13.66 1.04
C THR A 221 -3.26 14.16 1.23
N THR A 222 -3.49 15.07 2.17
CA THR A 222 -4.84 15.60 2.45
C THR A 222 -5.39 16.46 1.31
N PRO A 223 -4.65 17.44 0.74
CA PRO A 223 -5.10 18.19 -0.42
C PRO A 223 -5.48 17.31 -1.62
N ILE A 224 -4.61 16.35 -1.99
CA ILE A 224 -4.85 15.48 -3.14
C ILE A 224 -6.05 14.57 -2.87
N ILE A 225 -6.08 13.83 -1.75
CA ILE A 225 -7.19 12.91 -1.44
C ILE A 225 -8.53 13.65 -1.39
N ASN A 226 -8.58 14.85 -0.81
CA ASN A 226 -9.82 15.62 -0.78
C ASN A 226 -10.26 16.12 -2.16
N THR A 227 -9.32 16.30 -3.10
CA THR A 227 -9.61 16.71 -4.47
C THR A 227 -10.11 15.54 -5.30
N ILE A 228 -9.49 14.36 -5.15
CA ILE A 228 -9.73 13.22 -6.03
C ILE A 228 -10.73 12.21 -5.44
N LYS A 229 -11.21 12.36 -4.21
CA LYS A 229 -12.27 11.50 -3.66
C LYS A 229 -13.60 11.70 -4.40
N ASP A 230 -14.60 10.90 -4.06
CA ASP A 230 -15.97 11.06 -4.55
C ASP A 230 -16.07 10.86 -6.08
N ASN A 231 -15.63 9.69 -6.53
CA ASN A 231 -15.84 9.17 -7.89
C ASN A 231 -15.09 9.95 -8.99
N SER A 232 -13.80 10.19 -8.81
CA SER A 232 -12.92 10.71 -9.89
C SER A 232 -12.31 9.58 -10.71
N LEU A 233 -11.89 9.89 -11.94
CA LEU A 233 -11.22 8.93 -12.81
C LEU A 233 -9.72 8.92 -12.55
N PHE A 234 -9.13 7.74 -12.47
CA PHE A 234 -7.74 7.56 -12.11
C PHE A 234 -7.07 6.57 -13.06
N VAL A 235 -6.05 7.02 -13.80
CA VAL A 235 -5.36 6.23 -14.82
C VAL A 235 -3.92 5.97 -14.40
N ILE A 236 -3.56 4.69 -14.24
CA ILE A 236 -2.18 4.27 -14.01
C ILE A 236 -1.63 3.70 -15.31
N TYR A 237 -0.68 4.41 -15.91
CA TYR A 237 -0.06 4.06 -17.18
C TYR A 237 1.29 3.34 -16.99
N TYR A 238 1.54 2.35 -17.84
CA TYR A 238 2.86 1.81 -18.17
C TYR A 238 2.82 1.27 -19.62
N PRO A 239 3.92 1.33 -20.40
CA PRO A 239 3.97 0.72 -21.72
C PRO A 239 3.88 -0.81 -21.63
N SER A 240 2.68 -1.34 -21.86
CA SER A 240 2.38 -2.77 -21.83
C SER A 240 1.51 -3.12 -23.03
N ASP A 241 2.06 -3.93 -23.94
CA ASP A 241 1.34 -4.39 -25.12
C ASP A 241 0.10 -5.20 -24.73
N ASP A 242 0.21 -6.02 -23.68
CA ASP A 242 -0.90 -6.78 -23.12
C ASP A 242 -2.07 -5.87 -22.71
N TRP A 243 -1.76 -4.79 -21.96
CA TRP A 243 -2.75 -3.80 -21.56
C TRP A 243 -3.34 -3.05 -22.74
N PHE A 244 -2.49 -2.62 -23.67
CA PHE A 244 -2.92 -1.88 -24.86
C PHE A 244 -3.87 -2.68 -25.74
N LEU A 245 -3.67 -3.99 -25.86
CA LEU A 245 -4.49 -4.87 -26.69
C LEU A 245 -5.77 -5.33 -26.00
N LYS A 246 -5.76 -5.55 -24.68
CA LYS A 246 -6.86 -6.22 -23.98
C LYS A 246 -7.74 -5.29 -23.15
N SER A 247 -7.27 -4.11 -22.78
CA SER A 247 -8.06 -3.19 -21.97
C SER A 247 -9.32 -2.76 -22.73
N LYS A 248 -10.49 -2.92 -22.09
CA LYS A 248 -11.75 -2.41 -22.63
C LYS A 248 -11.74 -0.88 -22.72
N PHE A 249 -10.96 -0.22 -21.86
CA PHE A 249 -10.84 1.24 -21.82
C PHE A 249 -9.88 1.81 -22.85
N LEU A 250 -9.21 0.97 -23.64
CA LEU A 250 -8.39 1.42 -24.76
C LEU A 250 -8.96 1.00 -26.12
N ASN A 251 -9.97 0.13 -26.15
CA ASN A 251 -10.43 -0.55 -27.37
C ASN A 251 -11.95 -0.56 -27.56
N CYS A 252 -12.71 0.38 -26.97
CA CYS A 252 -14.18 0.37 -26.97
C CYS A 252 -14.86 0.32 -28.36
N HIS A 253 -14.20 0.78 -29.43
CA HIS A 253 -14.74 0.69 -30.80
C HIS A 253 -14.48 -0.65 -31.50
N HIS A 254 -13.59 -1.48 -30.95
CA HIS A 254 -13.19 -2.78 -31.49
C HIS A 254 -13.28 -3.91 -30.45
N PHE A 255 -13.94 -3.65 -29.31
CA PHE A 255 -14.02 -4.61 -28.21
C PHE A 255 -15.01 -5.73 -28.54
N SER A 256 -14.50 -6.85 -29.05
CA SER A 256 -15.28 -8.08 -29.13
C SER A 256 -15.10 -8.89 -27.83
N PRO A 257 -16.17 -9.22 -27.09
CA PRO A 257 -16.07 -10.04 -25.88
C PRO A 257 -15.79 -11.52 -26.17
N LEU A 258 -15.50 -11.90 -27.42
CA LEU A 258 -15.25 -13.29 -27.79
C LEU A 258 -13.90 -13.77 -27.25
N GLN A 259 -14.03 -14.73 -26.32
CA GLN A 259 -13.02 -15.56 -25.67
C GLN A 259 -11.61 -15.45 -26.24
N SER A 260 -10.78 -14.73 -25.50
CA SER A 260 -9.33 -14.92 -25.52
C SER A 260 -9.02 -16.39 -25.20
N SER A 261 -8.87 -17.22 -26.24
CA SER A 261 -8.16 -18.50 -26.18
C SER A 261 -6.64 -18.29 -26.24
N TYR A 262 -6.17 -17.16 -25.70
CA TYR A 262 -4.74 -16.89 -25.61
C TYR A 262 -4.18 -17.85 -24.55
N LYS A 263 -3.23 -18.69 -24.99
CA LYS A 263 -2.34 -19.41 -24.10
C LYS A 263 -1.86 -18.42 -23.03
N LEU A 264 -2.05 -18.78 -21.76
CA LEU A 264 -1.39 -18.13 -20.64
C LEU A 264 0.09 -17.97 -21.03
N GLU A 265 0.49 -16.74 -21.39
CA GLU A 265 1.90 -16.40 -21.44
C GLU A 265 2.47 -16.71 -20.06
N ALA A 266 3.66 -17.30 -20.06
CA ALA A 266 4.34 -17.67 -18.84
C ALA A 266 4.35 -16.45 -17.92
N GLU A 267 3.77 -16.62 -16.73
CA GLU A 267 3.65 -15.55 -15.75
C GLU A 267 5.01 -14.92 -15.52
N GLU A 268 5.15 -13.62 -15.84
CA GLU A 268 6.36 -12.88 -15.51
C GLU A 268 6.60 -13.07 -14.01
N LYS A 269 7.76 -13.65 -13.69
CA LYS A 269 8.12 -13.89 -12.30
C LYS A 269 8.44 -12.54 -11.66
N PRO A 270 7.94 -12.27 -10.44
CA PRO A 270 8.33 -11.07 -9.73
C PRO A 270 9.86 -11.07 -9.55
N PRO A 271 10.51 -9.89 -9.52
CA PRO A 271 11.93 -9.80 -9.25
C PRO A 271 12.30 -10.56 -7.96
N THR A 272 13.28 -11.46 -8.05
CA THR A 272 13.83 -12.17 -6.90
C THR A 272 14.60 -11.17 -6.04
N GLU A 273 14.17 -10.99 -4.78
CA GLU A 273 14.79 -10.07 -3.83
C GLU A 273 15.50 -10.93 -2.78
N GLN A 274 16.83 -10.93 -2.80
CA GLN A 274 17.63 -11.65 -1.83
C GLN A 274 17.74 -10.80 -0.56
N ARG A 275 17.22 -11.30 0.56
CA ARG A 275 17.24 -10.58 1.83
C ARG A 275 18.43 -10.97 2.67
N GLU A 276 19.14 -9.96 3.16
CA GLU A 276 20.16 -10.15 4.17
C GLU A 276 19.50 -10.41 5.54
N ALA A 277 20.02 -11.41 6.27
CA ALA A 277 19.51 -11.72 7.60
C ALA A 277 19.82 -10.59 8.60
N VAL A 278 18.81 -10.21 9.39
CA VAL A 278 18.90 -9.15 10.40
C VAL A 278 18.76 -9.70 11.82
N LEU A 279 19.26 -8.94 12.79
CA LEU A 279 19.34 -9.34 14.19
C LEU A 279 18.08 -9.03 15.01
N PHE A 280 17.70 -9.97 15.86
CA PHE A 280 16.64 -9.85 16.86
C PHE A 280 17.16 -10.23 18.24
N ALA A 281 16.78 -9.47 19.26
CA ALA A 281 16.97 -9.79 20.67
C ALA A 281 15.73 -10.46 21.25
N GLY A 282 15.89 -11.65 21.82
CA GLY A 282 14.82 -12.36 22.52
C GLY A 282 14.53 -11.71 23.87
N LEU A 283 13.42 -10.98 23.98
CA LEU A 283 13.00 -10.34 25.25
C LEU A 283 12.15 -11.28 26.10
N SER A 284 11.32 -12.10 25.47
CA SER A 284 10.52 -13.17 26.11
C SER A 284 10.12 -14.22 25.06
N LYS A 285 9.44 -15.30 25.48
CA LYS A 285 9.03 -16.41 24.59
C LYS A 285 8.23 -15.97 23.35
N HIS A 286 7.59 -14.80 23.39
CA HIS A 286 6.73 -14.27 22.32
C HIS A 286 7.03 -12.81 21.95
N ASN A 287 8.11 -12.22 22.46
CA ASN A 287 8.43 -10.82 22.19
C ASN A 287 9.92 -10.68 21.85
N GLU A 288 10.18 -10.05 20.70
CA GLU A 288 11.51 -9.86 20.19
C GLU A 288 11.68 -8.44 19.69
N ALA A 289 12.80 -7.83 20.05
CA ALA A 289 13.18 -6.53 19.55
C ALA A 289 14.13 -6.69 18.37
N ILE A 290 13.89 -5.95 17.30
CA ILE A 290 14.86 -5.84 16.22
C ILE A 290 16.01 -4.96 16.66
N VAL A 291 17.23 -5.39 16.34
CA VAL A 291 18.45 -4.63 16.63
C VAL A 291 18.68 -3.63 15.51
N VAL A 292 18.72 -2.35 15.84
CA VAL A 292 18.77 -1.26 14.87
C VAL A 292 19.81 -0.21 15.24
N MET A 293 20.17 0.60 14.24
CA MET A 293 20.99 1.80 14.39
C MET A 293 20.33 2.95 13.63
N ALA A 294 20.46 4.19 14.14
CA ALA A 294 20.00 5.36 13.41
C ALA A 294 20.74 5.47 12.06
N ALA A 295 20.05 5.85 10.99
CA ALA A 295 20.58 5.81 9.63
C ALA A 295 21.81 6.72 9.45
N ASP A 296 21.87 7.86 10.14
CA ASP A 296 23.01 8.78 10.13
C ASP A 296 24.24 8.21 10.84
N HIS A 297 24.05 7.54 11.98
CA HIS A 297 25.12 6.79 12.66
C HIS A 297 25.60 5.62 11.81
N TYR A 298 24.67 4.91 11.16
CA TYR A 298 25.00 3.83 10.24
C TYR A 298 25.90 4.33 9.10
N GLU A 299 25.51 5.42 8.40
CA GLU A 299 26.32 5.95 7.29
C GLU A 299 27.71 6.44 7.75
N ARG A 300 27.79 6.97 8.98
CA ARG A 300 29.05 7.44 9.58
C ARG A 300 29.98 6.29 9.94
N ILE A 301 29.46 5.22 10.54
CA ILE A 301 30.25 4.09 11.06
C ILE A 301 30.66 3.14 9.93
N PHE A 302 29.75 2.83 9.01
CA PHE A 302 30.01 1.86 7.93
C PHE A 302 30.47 2.51 6.63
N HIS A 303 30.52 3.84 6.56
CA HIS A 303 30.94 4.61 5.38
C HIS A 303 30.21 4.20 4.09
N THR A 304 28.94 3.82 4.22
CA THR A 304 28.08 3.37 3.12
C THR A 304 26.66 3.87 3.31
N LYS A 305 25.88 3.94 2.22
CA LYS A 305 24.50 4.41 2.27
C LYS A 305 23.61 3.47 3.07
N ALA A 306 22.63 4.05 3.77
CA ALA A 306 21.69 3.28 4.57
C ALA A 306 20.87 2.34 3.66
N PRO A 307 20.86 1.01 3.90
CA PRO A 307 20.19 0.04 3.05
C PRO A 307 18.67 0.11 3.26
N LEU A 308 17.96 0.67 2.30
CA LEU A 308 16.52 0.88 2.37
C LEU A 308 15.71 -0.41 2.58
N GLU A 309 16.21 -1.56 2.12
CA GLU A 309 15.57 -2.87 2.32
C GLU A 309 15.53 -3.31 3.80
N ARG A 310 16.43 -2.77 4.63
CA ARG A 310 16.50 -3.01 6.08
C ARG A 310 16.03 -1.82 6.91
N MET A 311 15.59 -0.74 6.27
CA MET A 311 15.07 0.44 6.96
C MET A 311 13.71 0.15 7.60
N LEU A 312 13.50 0.64 8.82
CA LEU A 312 12.19 0.63 9.44
C LEU A 312 11.21 1.44 8.58
N ARG A 313 10.04 0.88 8.29
CA ARG A 313 8.96 1.56 7.56
C ARG A 313 8.34 2.75 8.31
N ARG A 314 8.71 2.94 9.57
CA ARG A 314 8.20 3.98 10.45
C ARG A 314 9.36 4.59 11.21
N GLN A 315 9.42 5.91 11.18
CA GLN A 315 10.39 6.69 11.93
C GLN A 315 10.04 6.65 13.42
N ILE A 316 11.07 6.80 14.26
CA ILE A 316 10.92 7.00 15.70
C ILE A 316 11.41 8.42 15.96
N GLU A 317 10.56 9.29 16.50
CA GLU A 317 10.90 10.70 16.75
C GLU A 317 11.44 11.41 15.49
N ASN A 318 10.83 11.12 14.33
CA ASN A 318 11.25 11.61 13.00
C ASN A 318 12.65 11.17 12.54
N MET A 319 13.27 10.20 13.22
CA MET A 319 14.53 9.60 12.83
C MET A 319 14.35 8.26 12.11
N GLU A 320 15.25 8.00 11.17
CA GLU A 320 15.30 6.79 10.36
C GLU A 320 16.20 5.75 11.04
N TYR A 321 15.80 4.48 11.02
CA TYR A 321 16.54 3.39 11.65
C TYR A 321 16.73 2.23 10.68
N ILE A 322 17.92 1.63 10.71
CA ILE A 322 18.33 0.49 9.91
C ILE A 322 18.47 -0.73 10.81
N ALA A 323 17.83 -1.83 10.43
CA ALA A 323 18.06 -3.13 11.06
C ALA A 323 19.47 -3.63 10.74
N LEU A 324 20.25 -3.95 11.76
CA LEU A 324 21.63 -4.41 11.58
C LEU A 324 21.68 -5.87 11.12
N SER A 325 22.57 -6.15 10.18
CA SER A 325 22.86 -7.53 9.76
C SER A 325 23.86 -8.21 10.71
N ASN A 326 23.99 -9.53 10.58
CA ASN A 326 24.99 -10.29 11.35
C ASN A 326 26.42 -9.79 11.09
N THR A 327 26.74 -9.52 9.83
CA THR A 327 28.07 -9.07 9.39
C THR A 327 28.40 -7.71 9.99
N GLU A 328 27.46 -6.77 9.94
CA GLU A 328 27.62 -5.44 10.50
C GLU A 328 27.84 -5.48 12.01
N PHE A 329 27.00 -6.22 12.73
CA PHE A 329 27.14 -6.36 14.17
C PHE A 329 28.45 -7.05 14.57
N LYS A 330 28.86 -8.08 13.82
CA LYS A 330 30.17 -8.74 14.02
C LYS A 330 31.32 -7.74 13.91
N ASN A 331 31.29 -6.88 12.89
CA ASN A 331 32.31 -5.84 12.70
C ASN A 331 32.35 -4.85 13.87
N LEU A 332 31.19 -4.43 14.40
CA LEU A 332 31.10 -3.56 15.58
C LEU A 332 31.65 -4.22 16.84
N VAL A 333 31.38 -5.51 17.04
CA VAL A 333 31.89 -6.25 18.20
C VAL A 333 33.40 -6.47 18.09
N SER A 334 33.90 -6.80 16.89
CA SER A 334 35.33 -7.05 16.65
C SER A 334 36.19 -5.80 16.75
N SER A 335 35.66 -4.60 16.46
CA SER A 335 36.40 -3.35 16.66
C SER A 335 36.53 -2.95 18.14
N ASN A 336 35.73 -3.55 19.02
CA ASN A 336 35.61 -3.21 20.44
C ASN A 336 35.38 -1.70 20.69
N ASP A 337 34.76 -1.02 19.72
CA ASP A 337 34.44 0.39 19.80
C ASP A 337 33.16 0.58 20.63
N LYS A 338 33.35 0.87 21.92
CA LYS A 338 32.25 1.11 22.85
C LYS A 338 31.36 2.29 22.45
N ASP A 339 31.90 3.28 21.76
CA ASP A 339 31.13 4.42 21.31
C ASP A 339 30.18 3.99 20.19
N SER A 340 30.65 3.19 19.23
CA SER A 340 29.79 2.63 18.18
C SER A 340 28.71 1.69 18.73
N LEU A 341 29.02 0.86 19.73
CA LEU A 341 28.03 0.00 20.38
C LEU A 341 26.95 0.79 21.13
N SER A 342 27.24 2.01 21.58
CA SER A 342 26.27 2.87 22.26
C SER A 342 25.13 3.36 21.34
N PHE A 343 25.32 3.27 20.02
CA PHE A 343 24.31 3.64 19.02
C PHE A 343 23.40 2.47 18.60
N ILE A 344 23.49 1.32 19.28
CA ILE A 344 22.62 0.17 19.04
C ILE A 344 21.35 0.31 19.88
N TYR A 345 20.21 0.24 19.20
CA TYR A 345 18.88 0.29 19.81
C TYR A 345 18.12 -1.00 19.55
N PHE A 346 17.15 -1.27 20.42
CA PHE A 346 16.27 -2.43 20.34
C PHE A 346 14.85 -1.93 20.15
N VAL A 347 14.21 -2.28 19.05
CA VAL A 347 12.91 -1.72 18.68
C VAL A 347 11.84 -2.80 18.58
N VAL A 348 10.65 -2.52 19.10
CA VAL A 348 9.47 -3.38 18.96
C VAL A 348 8.32 -2.61 18.29
N PRO A 349 7.49 -3.26 17.47
CA PRO A 349 6.25 -2.67 17.01
C PRO A 349 5.20 -2.71 18.13
N GLU A 350 4.57 -1.56 18.42
CA GLU A 350 3.47 -1.44 19.38
C GLU A 350 2.19 -1.01 18.62
N VAL A 351 1.10 -1.74 18.81
CA VAL A 351 -0.20 -1.37 18.21
C VAL A 351 -0.96 -0.49 19.19
N LYS A 352 -1.29 0.73 18.76
CA LYS A 352 -2.04 1.70 19.57
C LYS A 352 -3.34 2.09 18.89
N MET A 353 -4.37 2.35 19.69
CA MET A 353 -5.62 2.92 19.20
C MET A 353 -5.49 4.44 19.17
N GLN A 354 -5.69 5.04 18.00
CA GLN A 354 -5.65 6.47 17.80
C GLN A 354 -6.88 6.89 17.01
N ARG A 355 -7.68 7.82 17.56
CA ARG A 355 -8.85 8.41 16.88
C ARG A 355 -9.79 7.36 16.22
N GLY A 356 -10.01 6.23 16.88
CA GLY A 356 -10.91 5.17 16.42
C GLY A 356 -10.32 4.15 15.44
N TYR A 357 -9.02 4.21 15.13
CA TYR A 357 -8.32 3.22 14.31
C TYR A 357 -7.02 2.73 14.95
N TYR A 358 -6.49 1.59 14.50
CA TYR A 358 -5.24 1.03 15.00
C TYR A 358 -4.04 1.49 14.16
N VAL A 359 -3.03 2.02 14.84
CA VAL A 359 -1.74 2.41 14.28
C VAL A 359 -0.65 1.52 14.86
N THR A 360 0.33 1.15 14.05
CA THR A 360 1.56 0.54 14.55
C THR A 360 2.60 1.63 14.72
N GLU A 361 3.16 1.77 15.91
CA GLU A 361 4.29 2.63 16.21
C GLU A 361 5.53 1.78 16.49
N MET A 362 6.71 2.35 16.28
CA MET A 362 7.98 1.71 16.64
C MET A 362 8.45 2.29 17.97
N LYS A 363 8.78 1.42 18.91
CA LYS A 363 9.16 1.81 20.27
C LYS A 363 10.53 1.25 20.61
N ILE A 364 11.42 2.13 21.07
CA ILE A 364 12.71 1.72 21.63
C ILE A 364 12.47 1.06 22.99
N VAL A 365 13.04 -0.12 23.16
CA VAL A 365 13.06 -0.86 24.42
C VAL A 365 14.30 -0.40 25.19
N PRO A 366 14.15 0.23 26.37
CA PRO A 366 15.28 0.76 27.11
C PRO A 366 16.01 -0.38 27.81
N LEU A 367 16.87 -1.11 27.11
CA LEU A 367 17.64 -2.22 27.70
C LEU A 367 18.83 -1.73 28.55
N GLY A 368 19.16 -0.44 28.45
CA GLY A 368 20.34 0.16 29.09
C GLY A 368 21.54 0.12 28.15
N ARG A 369 22.69 0.60 28.64
CA ARG A 369 23.96 0.56 27.88
C ARG A 369 24.50 -0.86 27.80
N ILE A 370 25.03 -1.22 26.64
CA ILE A 370 25.71 -2.50 26.43
C ILE A 370 27.00 -2.49 27.24
N LYS A 371 27.13 -3.44 28.17
CA LYS A 371 28.33 -3.65 28.98
C LYS A 371 29.33 -4.54 28.24
N GLU A 372 28.84 -5.64 27.67
CA GLU A 372 29.65 -6.66 27.02
C GLU A 372 28.82 -7.41 25.97
N VAL A 373 29.47 -7.90 24.91
CA VAL A 373 28.88 -8.80 23.93
C VAL A 373 29.69 -10.10 23.88
N ARG A 374 29.06 -11.21 24.23
CA ARG A 374 29.67 -12.54 24.26
C ARG A 374 29.23 -13.35 23.03
N PRO A 375 30.12 -13.63 22.06
CA PRO A 375 29.80 -14.51 20.94
C PRO A 375 29.75 -15.96 21.40
N HIS A 376 28.78 -16.74 20.91
CA HIS A 376 28.78 -18.19 21.06
C HIS A 376 29.32 -18.84 19.80
N ILE A 377 30.35 -19.66 19.98
CA ILE A 377 31.08 -20.29 18.90
C ILE A 377 30.52 -21.70 18.67
N ASP A 378 30.18 -21.99 17.42
CA ASP A 378 29.91 -23.34 16.94
C ASP A 378 31.17 -23.90 16.28
N SER A 379 31.90 -24.74 17.02
CA SER A 379 33.16 -25.33 16.57
C SER A 379 33.03 -26.27 15.38
N THR A 380 31.81 -26.55 14.90
CA THR A 380 31.55 -27.40 13.72
C THR A 380 31.54 -26.61 12.40
N ASN A 381 31.43 -25.27 12.44
CA ASN A 381 31.39 -24.43 11.25
C ASN A 381 32.69 -23.62 11.09
N ILE A 382 33.57 -24.06 10.19
CA ILE A 382 34.93 -23.51 10.02
C ILE A 382 34.91 -22.12 9.37
N THR A 383 33.89 -21.80 8.56
CA THR A 383 33.85 -20.57 7.74
C THR A 383 33.16 -19.39 8.42
N ASP A 384 32.16 -19.62 9.28
CA ASP A 384 31.61 -18.62 10.19
C ASP A 384 31.31 -19.25 11.56
N PRO A 385 32.28 -19.21 12.49
CA PRO A 385 32.19 -19.94 13.75
C PRO A 385 31.23 -19.28 14.73
N ILE A 386 30.80 -18.03 14.53
CA ILE A 386 29.90 -17.35 15.47
C ILE A 386 28.45 -17.64 15.09
N LYS A 387 27.74 -18.35 15.96
CA LYS A 387 26.35 -18.77 15.73
C LYS A 387 25.34 -17.76 16.25
N ASN A 388 25.59 -17.19 17.42
CA ASN A 388 24.75 -16.18 18.04
C ASN A 388 25.55 -15.35 19.06
N TYR A 389 24.92 -14.33 19.64
CA TYR A 389 25.54 -13.45 20.63
C TYR A 389 24.66 -13.37 21.88
N THR A 390 25.28 -13.25 23.05
CA THR A 390 24.62 -12.76 24.26
C THR A 390 25.10 -11.33 24.51
N VAL A 391 24.16 -10.41 24.70
CA VAL A 391 24.44 -9.01 25.03
C VAL A 391 24.10 -8.79 26.49
N ASP A 392 25.09 -8.36 27.26
CA ASP A 392 24.95 -8.00 28.67
C ASP A 392 24.81 -6.49 28.82
N PHE A 393 23.89 -6.03 29.67
CA PHE A 393 23.64 -4.61 29.91
C PHE A 393 24.10 -4.20 31.31
N GLU A 394 24.38 -2.92 31.52
CA GLU A 394 24.82 -2.40 32.83
C GLU A 394 23.75 -2.57 33.93
N GLU A 395 22.48 -2.35 33.58
CA GLU A 395 21.38 -2.25 34.55
C GLU A 395 20.32 -3.36 34.39
N LYS A 396 20.47 -4.24 33.40
CA LYS A 396 19.48 -5.27 33.05
C LYS A 396 20.11 -6.63 32.77
N SER A 397 19.27 -7.66 32.80
CA SER A 397 19.61 -9.02 32.42
C SER A 397 20.04 -9.13 30.96
N SER A 398 20.89 -10.11 30.69
CA SER A 398 21.40 -10.44 29.36
C SER A 398 20.30 -10.82 28.37
N VAL A 399 20.46 -10.49 27.08
CA VAL A 399 19.59 -10.95 26.00
C VAL A 399 20.38 -11.75 24.97
N ASN A 400 19.75 -12.78 24.40
CA ASN A 400 20.33 -13.54 23.30
C ASN A 400 19.87 -12.96 21.97
N LEU A 401 20.82 -12.80 21.04
CA LEU A 401 20.56 -12.38 19.68
C LEU A 401 20.36 -13.60 18.77
N ARG A 402 19.49 -13.47 17.79
CA ARG A 402 19.34 -14.42 16.69
C ARG A 402 19.20 -13.67 15.37
N THR A 403 19.47 -14.34 14.27
CA THR A 403 19.33 -13.77 12.93
C THR A 403 18.14 -14.39 12.20
N THR A 404 17.52 -13.62 11.32
CA THR A 404 16.50 -14.14 10.39
C THR A 404 16.51 -13.33 9.09
N ASP A 405 16.39 -14.03 7.97
CA ASP A 405 16.18 -13.49 6.62
C ASP A 405 14.70 -13.53 6.20
N GLN A 406 13.82 -13.95 7.11
CA GLN A 406 12.39 -14.03 6.85
C GLN A 406 11.80 -12.63 6.63
N PHE A 407 10.65 -12.60 5.96
CA PHE A 407 9.93 -11.36 5.73
C PHE A 407 9.50 -10.69 7.04
N ILE A 408 9.90 -9.44 7.22
CA ILE A 408 9.51 -8.64 8.37
C ILE A 408 8.65 -7.47 7.87
N ARG A 409 7.39 -7.45 8.30
CA ARG A 409 6.35 -6.52 7.81
C ARG A 409 6.71 -5.04 7.96
N TRP A 410 7.51 -4.70 8.95
CA TRP A 410 7.88 -3.32 9.27
C TRP A 410 9.27 -2.93 8.76
N LEU A 411 9.91 -3.76 7.94
CA LEU A 411 11.14 -3.45 7.23
C LEU A 411 10.92 -3.23 5.74
N GLY A 412 11.85 -2.49 5.15
CA GLY A 412 12.02 -2.39 3.72
C GLY A 412 11.19 -1.27 3.09
N LEU A 413 11.88 -0.33 2.45
CA LEU A 413 11.34 0.72 1.58
C LEU A 413 11.81 0.54 0.14
#